data_AF-A0A949FKS8-F1
#
_entry.id   AF-A0A949FKS8-F1
#
_cell.length_a   1.000
_cell.length_b   1.000
_cell.length_c   1.000
_cell.angle_alpha   90.00
_cell.angle_beta   90.00
_cell.angle_gamma   90.00
#
_symmetry.space_group_name_H-M   'P 1'
#
loop_
_entity.id
_entity.type
_entity.pdbx_description
1 polymer ?
#
loop_
_entity_poly.entity_id
_entity_poly.type
_entity_poly.pdbx_seq_one_letter_code
_entity_poly.pdbx_strand_id
1 'polypeptide(L)'
;IKIQYERGKPPILAVKIQEVFGWKNTPCIAKGRIPVLLHLLSPAMRPQQVTDDLASFWANGYPEVKKELKRRYPKHSWPDDPTIATPGRK
;
A
#
# COMPACT_ATOMS: atom_id res chain seq x y z
N ILE A 1 -12.11 3.96 1.47
CA ILE A 1 -10.80 4.30 2.08
C ILE A 1 -10.82 5.83 2.29
N LYS A 2 -10.26 6.37 3.37
CA LYS A 2 -10.29 7.83 3.66
C LYS A 2 -8.88 8.41 3.59
N ILE A 3 -8.74 9.59 2.99
CA ILE A 3 -7.50 10.37 2.99
C ILE A 3 -7.52 11.29 4.22
N GLN A 4 -6.43 11.32 4.97
CA GLN A 4 -6.23 12.21 6.10
C GLN A 4 -5.43 13.44 5.63
N TYR A 5 -5.88 14.62 6.05
CA TYR A 5 -5.24 15.89 5.74
C TYR A 5 -4.85 16.56 7.04
N GLU A 6 -3.61 17.02 7.13
CA GLU A 6 -3.10 17.80 8.25
C GLU A 6 -2.31 18.98 7.69
N ARG A 7 -2.45 20.16 8.33
CA ARG A 7 -1.80 21.38 7.85
C ARG A 7 -0.28 21.20 7.88
N GLY A 8 0.38 21.45 6.74
CA GLY A 8 1.84 21.35 6.62
C GLY A 8 2.37 19.92 6.43
N LYS A 9 1.51 18.90 6.27
CA LYS A 9 1.90 17.52 6.00
C LYS A 9 1.33 17.03 4.66
N PRO A 10 1.97 16.04 4.00
CA PRO A 10 1.38 15.41 2.83
C PRO A 10 0.05 14.73 3.18
N PRO A 11 -0.88 14.60 2.21
CA PRO A 11 -2.10 13.83 2.41
C PRO A 11 -1.75 12.35 2.64
N ILE A 12 -2.32 11.76 3.68
CA ILE A 12 -2.01 10.38 4.09
C ILE A 12 -3.16 9.45 3.74
N LEU A 13 -2.83 8.30 3.14
CA LEU A 13 -3.78 7.21 2.90
C LEU A 13 -3.34 5.96 3.65
N ALA A 14 -4.00 5.70 4.78
CA ALA A 14 -3.84 4.45 5.52
C ALA A 14 -4.70 3.35 4.88
N VAL A 15 -4.04 2.33 4.33
CA VAL A 15 -4.69 1.30 3.51
C VAL A 15 -4.00 -0.05 3.68
N LYS A 16 -4.78 -1.14 3.70
CA LYS A 16 -4.22 -2.48 3.73
C LYS A 16 -3.51 -2.79 2.43
N ILE A 17 -2.37 -3.49 2.49
CA ILE A 17 -1.59 -3.86 1.32
C ILE A 17 -2.43 -4.60 0.26
N GLN A 18 -3.40 -5.43 0.68
CA GLN A 18 -4.24 -6.17 -0.27
C GLN A 18 -5.23 -5.29 -1.04
N GLU A 19 -5.58 -4.11 -0.51
CA GLU A 19 -6.50 -3.19 -1.16
C GLU A 19 -5.82 -2.36 -2.27
N VAL A 20 -4.48 -2.33 -2.30
CA VAL A 20 -3.68 -1.62 -3.32
C VAL A 20 -3.03 -2.55 -4.34
N PHE A 21 -3.30 -3.86 -4.29
CA PHE A 21 -2.93 -4.75 -5.40
C PHE A 21 -3.59 -4.28 -6.70
N GLY A 22 -2.86 -4.39 -7.80
CA GLY A 22 -3.24 -3.84 -9.11
C GLY A 22 -2.78 -2.40 -9.33
N TRP A 23 -2.37 -1.68 -8.28
CA TRP A 23 -1.86 -0.31 -8.42
C TRP A 23 -0.39 -0.33 -8.82
N LYS A 24 -0.06 0.32 -9.92
CA LYS A 24 1.32 0.43 -10.41
C LYS A 24 2.09 1.60 -9.79
N ASN A 25 1.41 2.73 -9.60
CA ASN A 25 2.01 3.98 -9.15
C ASN A 25 1.25 4.55 -7.95
N THR A 26 1.91 5.42 -7.18
CA THR A 26 1.27 6.19 -6.12
C THR A 26 0.18 7.08 -6.70
N PRO A 27 -1.03 7.12 -6.13
CA PRO A 27 -2.04 8.06 -6.57
C PRO A 27 -1.63 9.50 -6.21
N CYS A 28 -1.89 10.42 -7.13
CA CYS A 28 -1.71 11.85 -6.92
C CYS A 28 -3.06 12.57 -6.86
N ILE A 29 -3.18 13.55 -5.98
CA ILE A 29 -4.35 14.44 -5.88
C ILE A 29 -4.04 15.82 -6.48
N ALA A 30 -5.00 16.73 -6.42
CA ALA A 30 -4.87 18.10 -6.93
C ALA A 30 -4.42 18.14 -8.41
N LYS A 31 -5.08 17.33 -9.25
CA LYS A 31 -4.75 17.14 -10.67
C LYS A 31 -3.29 16.69 -10.90
N GLY A 32 -2.82 15.73 -10.11
CA GLY A 32 -1.50 15.12 -10.27
C GLY A 32 -0.36 15.84 -9.57
N ARG A 33 -0.62 16.92 -8.82
CA ARG A 33 0.41 17.78 -8.23
C ARG A 33 0.95 17.31 -6.90
N ILE A 34 0.14 16.60 -6.12
CA ILE A 34 0.48 16.21 -4.76
C ILE A 34 0.41 14.69 -4.65
N PRO A 35 1.54 13.99 -4.48
CA PRO A 35 1.54 12.56 -4.22
C PRO A 35 0.94 12.28 -2.84
N VAL A 36 0.22 11.17 -2.73
CA VAL A 36 -0.36 10.72 -1.47
C VAL A 36 0.63 9.82 -0.74
N LEU A 37 0.92 10.14 0.53
CA LEU A 37 1.74 9.28 1.38
C LEU A 37 0.92 8.05 1.80
N LEU A 38 1.34 6.87 1.33
CA LEU A 38 0.68 5.61 1.63
C LEU A 38 1.22 5.04 2.95
N HIS A 39 0.33 4.83 3.91
CA HIS A 39 0.61 4.01 5.08
C HIS A 39 0.07 2.61 4.78
N LEU A 40 0.96 1.72 4.35
CA LEU A 40 0.64 0.36 3.96
C LEU A 40 0.52 -0.52 5.20
N LEU A 41 -0.67 -1.09 5.40
CA LEU A 41 -1.04 -1.82 6.60
C LEU A 41 -1.14 -3.33 6.36
N SER A 42 -0.90 -4.10 7.41
CA SER A 42 -1.20 -5.53 7.46
C SER A 42 -2.72 -5.79 7.57
N PRO A 43 -3.20 -7.04 7.42
CA PRO A 43 -4.60 -7.39 7.68
C PRO A 43 -5.13 -6.92 9.04
N ALA A 44 -4.26 -6.90 10.06
CA ALA A 44 -4.57 -6.47 11.42
C ALA A 44 -4.38 -4.95 11.64
N MET A 45 -4.37 -4.15 10.57
CA MET A 45 -4.26 -2.68 10.63
C MET A 45 -2.96 -2.16 11.27
N ARG A 46 -1.88 -2.96 11.26
CA ARG A 46 -0.56 -2.52 11.73
C ARG A 46 0.25 -1.93 10.58
N PRO A 47 0.93 -0.78 10.75
CA PRO A 47 1.83 -0.23 9.74
C PRO A 47 2.93 -1.21 9.38
N GLN A 48 3.19 -1.39 8.09
CA GLN A 48 4.26 -2.24 7.55
C GLN A 48 5.26 -1.42 6.76
N GLN A 49 4.78 -0.47 5.97
CA GLN A 49 5.61 0.47 5.21
C GLN A 49 4.90 1.82 5.14
N VAL A 50 5.68 2.90 5.13
CA VAL A 50 5.25 4.23 4.71
C VAL A 50 5.99 4.58 3.43
N THR A 51 5.27 4.97 2.38
CA THR A 51 5.88 5.29 1.08
C THR A 51 5.04 6.30 0.29
N ASP A 52 5.69 7.22 -0.39
CA ASP A 52 5.12 8.06 -1.44
C ASP A 52 5.49 7.57 -2.85
N ASP A 53 6.30 6.51 -2.95
CA ASP A 53 6.64 5.80 -4.19
C ASP A 53 6.24 4.32 -4.07
N LEU A 54 5.04 4.03 -4.55
CA LEU A 54 4.47 2.69 -4.56
C LEU A 54 5.18 1.76 -5.55
N ALA A 55 5.71 2.30 -6.66
CA ALA A 55 6.41 1.51 -7.66
C ALA A 55 7.73 0.96 -7.10
N SER A 56 8.52 1.82 -6.45
CA SER A 56 9.74 1.42 -5.75
C SER A 56 9.45 0.46 -4.59
N PHE A 57 8.33 0.64 -3.87
CA PHE A 57 7.91 -0.31 -2.86
C PHE A 57 7.64 -1.70 -3.45
N TRP A 58 6.90 -1.81 -4.55
CA TRP A 58 6.62 -3.12 -5.16
C TRP A 58 7.88 -3.83 -5.63
N ALA A 59 8.81 -3.09 -6.24
CA ALA A 59 10.05 -3.67 -6.76
C ALA A 59 10.99 -4.14 -5.64
N ASN A 60 11.12 -3.34 -4.57
CA ASN A 60 12.20 -3.54 -3.60
C ASN A 60 11.71 -3.90 -2.19
N GLY A 61 10.65 -3.27 -1.69
CA GLY A 61 10.19 -3.45 -0.31
C GLY A 61 9.19 -4.59 -0.12
N TYR A 62 8.29 -4.79 -1.08
CA TYR A 62 7.24 -5.80 -0.99
C TYR A 62 7.77 -7.24 -0.86
N PRO A 63 8.85 -7.67 -1.54
CA PRO A 63 9.36 -9.03 -1.37
C PRO A 63 9.71 -9.39 0.09
N GLU A 64 10.23 -8.44 0.85
CA GLU A 64 10.57 -8.64 2.27
C GLU A 64 9.31 -8.64 3.14
N VAL A 65 8.47 -7.62 2.97
CA VAL A 65 7.18 -7.50 3.68
C VAL A 65 6.28 -8.71 3.43
N LYS A 66 6.26 -9.22 2.19
CA LYS A 66 5.53 -10.43 1.79
C LYS A 66 6.00 -11.65 2.57
N LYS A 67 7.31 -11.87 2.74
CA LYS A 67 7.84 -13.03 3.48
C LYS A 67 7.33 -13.02 4.92
N GLU A 68 7.40 -11.86 5.59
CA GLU A 68 6.91 -11.73 6.96
C GLU A 68 5.38 -11.92 7.04
N LEU A 69 4.63 -11.22 6.18
CA LEU A 69 3.18 -11.24 6.21
C LEU A 69 2.62 -12.61 5.83
N LYS A 70 3.23 -13.32 4.87
CA LYS A 70 2.82 -14.69 4.51
C LYS A 70 2.99 -15.65 5.69
N ARG A 71 4.05 -15.50 6.50
CA ARG A 71 4.26 -16.30 7.72
C ARG A 71 3.21 -15.98 8.79
N ARG A 72 2.90 -14.70 9.00
CA ARG A 72 1.97 -14.25 10.04
C ARG A 72 0.50 -14.44 9.66
N TYR A 73 0.19 -14.36 8.37
CA TYR A 73 -1.16 -14.37 7.80
C TYR A 73 -1.24 -15.35 6.60
N PRO A 74 -1.07 -16.66 6.83
CA PRO A 74 -0.97 -17.66 5.75
C PRO A 74 -2.27 -17.86 4.95
N LYS A 75 -3.43 -17.47 5.53
CA LYS A 75 -4.75 -17.57 4.87
C LYS A 75 -5.02 -16.44 3.85
N HIS A 76 -4.19 -15.40 3.79
CA HIS A 76 -4.37 -14.29 2.87
C HIS A 76 -3.59 -14.51 1.56
N SER A 77 -4.09 -13.95 0.46
CA SER A 77 -3.38 -13.96 -0.81
C SER A 77 -2.22 -12.97 -0.80
N TRP A 78 -1.04 -13.46 -1.19
CA TRP A 78 0.20 -12.70 -1.30
C TRP A 78 0.84 -12.97 -2.68
N PRO A 79 0.39 -12.27 -3.74
CA PRO A 79 0.80 -12.53 -5.12
C PRO A 79 2.30 -12.32 -5.33
N ASP A 80 2.91 -13.02 -6.28
CA ASP A 80 4.30 -12.75 -6.70
C ASP A 80 4.39 -11.44 -7.48
N ASP A 81 3.40 -11.14 -8.32
CA ASP A 81 3.23 -9.84 -8.96
C ASP A 81 2.04 -9.07 -8.34
N PRO A 82 2.29 -8.11 -7.43
CA PRO A 82 1.24 -7.31 -6.82
C PRO A 82 0.63 -6.27 -7.77
N THR A 83 1.25 -5.98 -8.92
CA THR A 83 0.83 -4.91 -9.84
C THR A 83 -0.27 -5.33 -10.81
N ILE A 84 -0.49 -6.64 -10.97
CA ILE A 84 -1.56 -7.21 -11.80
C ILE A 84 -2.61 -7.97 -10.98
N ALA A 85 -2.37 -8.16 -9.69
CA ALA A 85 -3.27 -8.91 -8.82
C ALA A 85 -4.57 -8.13 -8.55
N THR A 86 -5.69 -8.85 -8.49
CA THR A 86 -6.98 -8.23 -8.13
C THR A 86 -6.99 -7.89 -6.63
N PRO A 87 -7.34 -6.65 -6.25
CA PRO A 87 -7.46 -6.31 -4.84
C PRO A 87 -8.52 -7.18 -4.15
N GLY A 88 -8.22 -7.62 -2.93
CA GLY A 88 -9.15 -8.43 -2.14
C GLY A 88 -10.44 -7.65 -1.88
N ARG A 89 -11.61 -8.26 -2.13
CA ARG A 89 -12.90 -7.65 -1.78
C ARG A 89 -13.02 -7.47 -0.26
N LYS A 90 -13.60 -6.34 0.14
CA LYS A 90 -14.01 -6.06 1.52
C LYS A 90 -15.16 -6.94 1.96
#